data_AF-A0A371CNR8-F1
#
_entry.id   AF-A0A371CNR8-F1
#
_cell.length_a   1.000
_cell.length_b   1.000
_cell.length_c   1.000
_cell.angle_alpha   90.00
_cell.angle_beta   90.00
_cell.angle_gamma   90.00
#
_symmetry.space_group_name_H-M   'P 1'
#
loop_
_entity.id
_entity.type
_entity.pdbx_description
1 polymer ?
#
loop_
_entity_poly.entity_id
_entity_poly.type
_entity_poly.pdbx_seq_one_letter_code
_entity_poly.pdbx_strand_id
1 'polypeptide(L)' 'RSHPLTSHRASDRILDRFDLSRPHVFSHGDLQLTNIMVHNGHVSGVVDWAEAGWYPYFWDAFVL' A
#
# COMPACT_ATOMS: atom_id res chain seq x y z
N ARG A 1 33.73 12.60 0.05
CA ARG A 1 33.05 12.74 -1.26
C ARG A 1 31.92 11.72 -1.31
N SER A 2 30.73 12.11 -0.89
CA SER A 2 29.51 11.32 -1.07
C SER A 2 28.75 11.97 -2.23
N HIS A 3 28.62 11.26 -3.35
CA HIS A 3 27.78 11.70 -4.45
C HIS A 3 26.31 11.66 -4.00
N PRO A 4 25.50 12.72 -4.23
CA PRO A 4 24.07 12.61 -4.07
C PRO A 4 23.55 11.75 -5.21
N LEU A 5 22.84 10.67 -4.88
CA LEU A 5 22.07 9.91 -5.85
C LEU A 5 20.87 10.78 -6.26
N THR A 6 21.09 11.69 -7.21
CA THR A 6 20.01 12.34 -7.93
C THR A 6 19.41 11.33 -8.91
N SER A 7 18.50 10.50 -8.39
CA SER A 7 17.42 9.93 -9.19
C SER A 7 16.36 11.02 -9.27
N HIS A 8 16.06 11.49 -10.48
CA HIS A 8 14.82 12.21 -10.74
C HIS A 8 13.91 11.24 -11.48
N ARG A 9 13.29 10.32 -10.74
CA ARG A 9 12.14 9.57 -11.25
C ARG A 9 10.89 10.18 -10.63
N ALA A 10 9.84 10.34 -11.43
CA ALA A 10 8.56 10.88 -10.96
C ALA A 10 8.00 10.14 -9.74
N SER A 11 8.44 8.89 -9.51
CA SER A 11 8.20 8.09 -8.30
C SER A 11 8.67 8.76 -7.01
N ASP A 12 9.78 9.49 -7.04
CA ASP A 12 10.38 10.09 -5.83
C ASP A 12 9.41 11.13 -5.24
N ARG A 13 8.72 11.91 -6.10
CA ARG A 13 7.72 12.91 -5.67
C ARG A 13 6.46 12.34 -5.03
N ILE A 14 6.09 11.11 -5.38
CA ILE A 14 4.92 10.45 -4.77
C ILE A 14 5.31 9.92 -3.40
N LEU A 15 6.50 9.31 -3.30
CA LEU A 15 7.01 8.78 -2.06
C LEU A 15 7.31 9.87 -1.02
N ASP A 16 7.67 11.09 -1.45
CA ASP A 16 7.85 12.27 -0.58
C ASP A 16 6.62 12.60 0.29
N ARG A 17 5.42 12.10 -0.07
CA ARG A 17 4.18 12.33 0.69
C ARG A 17 4.03 11.39 1.89
N PHE A 18 4.85 10.35 1.96
CA PHE A 18 4.73 9.30 2.96
C PHE A 18 5.95 9.31 3.87
N ASP A 19 5.72 9.08 5.16
CA ASP A 19 6.81 8.89 6.11
C ASP A 19 7.39 7.47 5.94
N LEU A 20 8.42 7.36 5.12
CA LEU A 20 9.10 6.09 4.83
C LEU A 20 9.84 5.49 6.04
N SER A 21 9.95 6.23 7.16
CA SER A 21 10.53 5.70 8.40
C SER A 21 9.54 4.84 9.20
N ARG A 22 8.24 4.90 8.87
CA ARG A 22 7.21 4.09 9.53
C ARG A 22 7.41 2.60 9.24
N PRO A 23 7.10 1.73 10.21
CA PRO A 23 7.23 0.29 10.01
C PRO A 23 6.27 -0.19 8.92
N HIS A 24 6.69 -1.27 8.26
CA HIS A 24 5.84 -2.03 7.36
C HIS A 24 4.68 -2.63 8.16
N VAL A 25 3.54 -2.78 7.51
CA VAL A 25 2.34 -3.42 8.08
C VAL A 25 1.99 -4.63 7.25
N PHE A 26 1.31 -5.60 7.85
CA PHE A 26 0.74 -6.70 7.10
C PHE A 26 -0.46 -6.16 6.32
N SER A 27 -0.32 -6.14 5.00
CA SER A 27 -1.26 -5.55 4.05
C SER A 27 -1.83 -6.63 3.14
N HIS A 28 -3.01 -6.37 2.57
CA HIS A 28 -3.66 -7.28 1.64
C HIS A 28 -2.90 -7.41 0.32
N GLY A 29 -2.23 -6.33 -0.11
CA GLY A 29 -1.44 -6.31 -1.35
C GLY A 29 -2.27 -5.99 -2.59
N ASP A 30 -3.54 -6.42 -2.61
CA ASP A 30 -4.52 -6.15 -3.68
C ASP A 30 -5.92 -5.81 -3.14
N LEU A 31 -6.05 -4.82 -2.26
CA LEU A 31 -7.33 -4.51 -1.59
C LEU A 31 -8.31 -3.72 -2.48
N GLN A 32 -8.71 -4.28 -3.62
CA GLN A 32 -9.73 -3.67 -4.48
C GLN A 32 -11.15 -3.91 -3.93
N LEU A 33 -12.12 -3.07 -4.32
CA LEU A 33 -13.53 -3.22 -3.91
C LEU A 33 -14.11 -4.59 -4.29
N THR A 34 -13.62 -5.22 -5.36
CA THR A 34 -14.01 -6.57 -5.80
C THR A 34 -13.64 -7.66 -4.79
N ASN A 35 -12.68 -7.39 -3.91
CA ASN A 35 -12.21 -8.31 -2.87
C ASN A 35 -12.87 -8.05 -1.51
N ILE A 36 -13.81 -7.10 -1.43
CA ILE A 36 -14.57 -6.75 -0.22
C ILE A 36 -15.99 -7.28 -0.34
N MET A 37 -16.38 -8.17 0.57
CA MET A 37 -17.75 -8.66 0.67
C MET A 37 -18.60 -7.72 1.54
N VAL A 38 -19.83 -7.46 1.10
CA VAL A 38 -20.80 -6.63 1.82
C VAL A 38 -22.10 -7.41 2.04
N HIS A 39 -22.59 -7.40 3.27
CA HIS A 39 -23.87 -8.00 3.64
C HIS A 39 -24.67 -7.03 4.53
N ASN A 40 -25.93 -6.79 4.17
CA ASN A 40 -26.82 -5.85 4.88
C ASN A 40 -26.21 -4.45 5.10
N GLY A 41 -25.44 -3.95 4.13
CA GLY A 41 -24.79 -2.63 4.22
C GLY A 41 -23.52 -2.59 5.08
N HIS A 42 -23.04 -3.73 5.58
CA HIS A 42 -21.81 -3.84 6.35
C HIS A 42 -20.78 -4.72 5.64
N VAL A 43 -19.50 -4.38 5.78
CA VAL A 43 -18.40 -5.25 5.33
C VAL A 43 -18.49 -6.56 6.11
N SER A 44 -18.59 -7.68 5.40
CA SER A 44 -18.73 -9.02 5.96
C SER A 44 -17.47 -9.87 5.81
N GLY A 45 -16.53 -9.46 4.97
CA GLY A 45 -15.23 -10.13 4.85
C GLY A 45 -14.35 -9.54 3.75
N VAL A 46 -13.08 -9.94 3.79
CA VAL A 46 -12.06 -9.64 2.78
C VAL A 46 -11.52 -10.96 2.27
N VAL A 47 -11.49 -11.14 0.95
CA VAL A 47 -11.08 -12.37 0.27
C VAL A 47 -9.89 -12.12 -0.65
N ASP A 48 -9.30 -13.20 -1.18
CA ASP A 48 -8.18 -13.16 -2.12
C ASP A 48 -6.83 -12.65 -1.54
N TRP A 49 -6.43 -13.25 -0.42
CA TRP A 49 -5.19 -12.92 0.31
C TRP A 49 -3.90 -13.45 -0.34
N ALA A 50 -3.90 -13.83 -1.62
CA ALA A 50 -2.73 -14.45 -2.25
C ALA A 50 -1.52 -13.50 -2.33
N GLU A 51 -1.76 -12.20 -2.48
CA GLU A 51 -0.74 -11.13 -2.54
C GLU A 51 -0.42 -10.51 -1.17
N ALA A 52 -0.93 -11.10 -0.08
CA ALA A 52 -0.75 -10.55 1.24
C ALA A 52 0.70 -10.65 1.73
N GLY A 53 1.15 -9.62 2.44
CA GLY A 53 2.54 -9.51 2.86
C GLY A 53 2.83 -8.29 3.69
N TRP A 54 4.11 -8.07 4.00
CA TRP A 54 4.57 -6.90 4.75
C TRP A 54 4.96 -5.78 3.78
N TYR A 55 4.13 -4.74 3.69
CA TYR A 55 4.30 -3.62 2.77
C TYR A 55 4.42 -2.29 3.53
N PRO A 56 4.89 -1.21 2.88
CA PRO A 56 4.82 0.14 3.46
C PRO A 56 3.40 0.45 3.93
N TYR A 57 3.25 1.16 5.05
CA TYR A 57 1.94 1.36 5.71
C TYR A 57 0.84 1.98 4.83
N PHE A 58 1.22 2.63 3.71
CA PHE A 58 0.32 3.29 2.78
C PHE A 58 -0.09 2.42 1.59
N TRP A 59 0.40 1.18 1.50
CA TRP A 59 0.27 0.34 0.30
C TRP A 59 -1.18 0.10 -0.11
N ASP A 60 -2.03 -0.40 0.80
CA ASP A 60 -3.43 -0.69 0.47
C ASP A 60 -4.22 0.59 0.12
N ALA A 61 -3.80 1.76 0.62
CA ALA A 61 -4.42 3.04 0.26
C ALA A 61 -3.98 3.56 -1.12
N PHE A 62 -2.90 3.02 -1.69
CA PHE A 62 -2.43 3.33 -3.04
C PHE A 62 -3.03 2.39 -4.10
N VAL A 63 -3.41 1.17 -3.70
CA VAL A 63 -3.94 0.13 -4.60
C VAL A 63 -5.46 0.22 -4.78
N LEU A 64 -6.18 0.89 -3.86
CA LEU A 64 -7.59 1.29 -4.01
C LEU A 64 -7.77 2.41 -5.04
#